data_AF-A0A8G1XE70-F1
#
_entry.id   AF-A0A8G1XE70-F1
#
_cell.length_a   1.000
_cell.length_b   1.000
_cell.length_c   1.000
_cell.angle_alpha   90.00
_cell.angle_beta   90.00
_cell.angle_gamma   90.00
#
_symmetry.space_group_name_H-M   'P 1'
#
loop_
_entity.id
_entity.type
_entity.pdbx_description
1 polymer ?
#
loop_
_entity_poly.entity_id
_entity_poly.type
_entity_poly.pdbx_seq_one_letter_code
_entity_poly.pdbx_strand_id
1 'polypeptide(L)' 'MAQYWINRDVSGLPDYQIQAAGYHVEDTFIHFFDAENERVLSIQKSVVQVIERM' A
#
# COMPACT_ATOMS: atom_id res chain seq x y z
N MET A 1 14.39 -1.50 0.98
CA MET A 1 12.98 -1.08 1.11
C MET A 1 12.43 -0.85 -0.29
N ALA A 2 11.15 -1.13 -0.51
CA ALA A 2 10.50 -0.97 -1.80
C ALA A 2 9.43 0.13 -1.73
N GLN A 3 9.14 0.71 -2.89
CA GLN A 3 8.15 1.78 -3.04
C GLN A 3 6.89 1.20 -3.69
N TYR A 4 5.78 1.31 -2.99
CA TYR A 4 4.48 0.83 -3.43
C TYR A 4 3.58 2.01 -3.78
N TRP A 5 2.88 1.91 -4.91
CA TRP A 5 1.91 2.91 -5.34
C TRP A 5 0.51 2.34 -5.21
N ILE A 6 -0.34 3.08 -4.51
CA ILE A 6 -1.72 2.71 -4.26
C ILE A 6 -2.62 3.66 -5.03
N ASN A 7 -3.25 3.13 -6.06
CA ASN A 7 -4.29 3.83 -6.78
C ASN A 7 -5.61 3.54 -6.08
N ARG A 8 -6.21 4.54 -5.45
CA ARG A 8 -7.61 4.45 -5.03
C ARG A 8 -8.45 4.65 -6.27
N ASP A 9 -9.42 3.77 -6.53
CA ASP A 9 -10.31 3.84 -7.70
C ASP A 9 -11.27 5.05 -7.59
N VAL A 10 -10.68 6.25 -7.58
CA VAL A 10 -11.30 7.54 -7.36
C VAL A 10 -10.66 8.50 -8.35
N SER A 11 -11.40 8.79 -9.42
CA SER A 11 -10.97 9.70 -10.47
C SER A 11 -10.48 11.04 -9.90
N GLY A 12 -9.23 11.40 -10.19
CA GLY A 12 -8.64 12.69 -9.82
C GLY A 12 -7.96 12.76 -8.45
N LEU A 13 -7.92 11.67 -7.68
CA LEU A 13 -7.07 11.62 -6.48
C LEU A 13 -5.62 11.22 -6.83
N PRO A 14 -4.62 11.82 -6.17
CA PRO A 14 -3.23 11.46 -6.37
C PRO A 14 -2.96 10.02 -5.90
N ASP A 15 -2.09 9.31 -6.63
CA ASP A 15 -1.58 8.01 -6.20
C ASP A 15 -0.94 8.14 -4.80
N TYR A 16 -1.28 7.22 -3.89
CA TYR A 16 -0.67 7.19 -2.57
C TYR A 16 0.64 6.43 -2.63
N GLN A 17 1.75 7.10 -2.35
CA GLN A 17 3.07 6.47 -2.28
C GLN A 17 3.30 5.92 -0.86
N ILE A 18 3.66 4.65 -0.76
CA ILE A 18 4.08 4.01 0.48
C ILE A 18 5.50 3.50 0.33
N GLN A 19 6.32 3.77 1.34
CA GLN A 19 7.60 3.10 1.53
C GLN A 19 7.40 2.03 2.59
N ALA A 20 7.74 0.78 2.23
CA ALA A 20 7.62 -0.33 3.16
C ALA A 20 8.77 -1.33 2.95
N ALA A 21 9.14 -2.02 4.02
CA ALA A 21 10.08 -3.12 3.97
C ALA A 21 9.47 -4.34 3.26
N GLY A 22 8.15 -4.49 3.33
CA GLY A 22 7.38 -5.52 2.66
C GLY A 22 5.88 -5.30 2.83
N TYR A 23 5.09 -6.18 2.22
CA TYR A 23 3.65 -6.22 2.42
C TYR A 23 3.16 -7.64 2.66
N HIS A 24 2.03 -7.75 3.34
CA HIS A 24 1.29 -9.00 3.54
C HIS A 24 -0.15 -8.79 3.10
N VAL A 25 -0.75 -9.82 2.51
CA VAL A 25 -2.11 -9.77 1.98
C VAL A 25 -2.97 -10.73 2.79
N GLU A 26 -3.95 -10.20 3.51
CA GLU A 26 -4.83 -10.98 4.39
C GLU A 26 -6.29 -10.60 4.12
N ASP A 27 -7.14 -11.57 3.81
CA ASP A 27 -8.57 -11.42 3.51
C ASP A 27 -8.90 -10.23 2.58
N THR A 28 -9.37 -9.13 3.16
CA THR A 28 -9.80 -7.91 2.47
C THR A 28 -8.80 -6.77 2.62
N PHE A 29 -7.63 -7.00 3.21
CA PHE A 29 -6.63 -5.99 3.47
C PHE A 29 -5.26 -6.32 2.85
N ILE A 30 -4.48 -5.26 2.67
CA ILE A 30 -3.07 -5.28 2.35
C ILE A 30 -2.36 -4.52 3.46
N HIS A 31 -1.46 -5.19 4.14
CA HIS A 31 -0.68 -4.66 5.26
C HIS A 31 0.72 -4.31 4.77
N PHE A 32 1.13 -3.05 4.91
CA PHE A 32 2.46 -2.58 4.59
C PHE A 32 3.25 -2.40 5.89
N PHE A 33 4.40 -3.07 5.99
CA PHE A 33 5.27 -2.97 7.15
C PHE A 33 6.32 -1.87 6.93
N ASP A 34 6.22 -0.81 7.73
CA ASP A 34 7.24 0.23 7.84
C ASP A 34 8.22 -0.15 8.95
N ALA A 35 9.40 -0.63 8.53
CA ALA A 35 10.46 -1.04 9.43
C ALA A 35 11.18 0.14 10.11
N GLU A 36 11.13 1.34 9.54
CA GLU A 36 11.79 2.52 10.14
C GLU A 36 11.01 3.04 11.33
N ASN A 37 9.68 3.04 11.23
CA ASN A 37 8.79 3.55 12.27
C ASN A 37 8.13 2.44 13.12
N GLU A 38 8.45 1.17 12.86
CA GLU A 38 7.82 -0.01 13.48
C GLU A 38 6.28 0.04 13.42
N ARG A 39 5.73 0.36 12.24
CA ARG A 39 4.29 0.55 12.02
C ARG A 39 3.75 -0.34 10.92
N VAL A 40 2.45 -0.63 11.01
CA VAL A 40 1.69 -1.34 9.97
C VAL A 40 0.61 -0.44 9.43
N LEU A 41 0.63 -0.21 8.12
CA LEU A 41 -0.44 0.48 7.41
C LEU A 41 -1.31 -0.54 6.68
N SER A 42 -2.59 -0.61 7.06
CA SER A 42 -3.56 -1.55 6.49
C SER A 42 -4.49 -0.84 5.51
N ILE A 43 -4.64 -1.39 4.31
CA ILE A 43 -5.50 -0.80 3.25
C ILE A 43 -6.46 -1.86 2.74
N GLN A 44 -7.74 -1.50 2.64
CA GLN A 44 -8.78 -2.41 2.20
C GLN A 44 -8.74 -2.60 0.66
N LYS A 45 -8.65 -3.83 0.18
CA LYS A 45 -8.56 -4.22 -1.24
C LYS A 45 -9.70 -3.68 -2.10
N SER A 46 -10.90 -3.55 -1.54
CA SER A 46 -12.09 -3.10 -2.27
C SER A 46 -12.00 -1.66 -2.77
N VAL A 47 -11.00 -0.89 -2.34
CA VAL A 47 -10.83 0.51 -2.73
C VAL A 47 -9.52 0.79 -3.47
N VAL A 48 -8.65 -0.21 -3.69
CA VAL A 48 -7.30 0.04 -4.22
C VAL A 48 -6.74 -1.03 -5.16
N GLN A 49 -5.97 -0.56 -6.16
CA GLN A 49 -5.02 -1.38 -6.91
C GLN A 49 -3.59 -1.07 -6.44
N VAL A 50 -2.82 -2.10 -6.10
CA VAL A 50 -1.41 -1.97 -5.74
C VAL A 50 -0.56 -2.19 -6.98
N ILE A 51 0.26 -1.21 -7.33
CA ILE A 51 1.18 -1.26 -8.45
C ILE A 51 2.60 -1.20 -7.90
N GLU A 52 3.35 -2.28 -8.09
CA GLU A 52 4.80 -2.29 -7.86
C GLU A 52 5.48 -1.64 -9.06
N ARG A 53 6.30 -0.60 -8.83
CA ARG A 53 7.11 0.04 -9.88
C ARG A 53 8.58 -0.13 -9.50
N MET A 54 9.35 -0.75 -10.40
CA MET A 54 10.82 -0.89 -10.31
C MET A 54 11.54 0.39 -10.69
#